data_AF-A0A7Y2FIP8-F1
#
_entry.id   AF-A0A7Y2FIP8-F1
#
_cell.length_a   1.000
_cell.length_b   1.000
_cell.length_c   1.000
_cell.angle_alpha   90.00
_cell.angle_beta   90.00
_cell.angle_gamma   90.00
#
_symmetry.space_group_name_H-M   'P 1'
#
loop_
_entity.id
_entity.type
_entity.pdbx_description
1 polymer ?
#
loop_
_entity_poly.entity_id
_entity_poly.type
_entity_poly.pdbx_seq_one_letter_code
_entity_poly.pdbx_strand_id
1 'polypeptide(L)'
;MRSIAQAALFPVALAAVSAIHPEGPAVILFPFTHLAPQEMEGLSNFEWEPLFSGGVATWSTATLALCLQAIVLVIGIAALMRRGQMKPWEGGVLALLLLLALRHHRNGALFALAAIPGVALTIRSALESGGESGSENGGADRKPPLPARAIPVAIAALLVAACASTAVRGWPITEDAWKKPGIGIARTAPVAGMNFIRDAEIEGRGFTAYTFASYALYARHPEVTVFIDSRNRSIYPPEIYREYQAARNDEVRALALLGKYDIDFAWIPFDARTLQSSMAGAADFLRREDRWALVHIDDHSLLYVREGGANDKLIHPAPRDAGSAQGIRLQLGERAGGPKYSPYRAIDPLGYRQGMFDGRPDRERAAFDRETKRLMGHDPESRVALLLRAEALIAGGFPVKAIEPLDKLLALDPEHPYGLLNRASLARTAGDYDLEVELVARFRKLYPGKLPD
;
A
#
# COMPACT_ATOMS: atom_id res chain seq x y z
N MET A 1 -3.25 44.79 22.92
CA MET A 1 -2.25 44.12 23.77
C MET A 1 -2.70 42.75 24.28
N ARG A 2 -3.87 42.59 24.91
CA ARG A 2 -4.37 41.27 25.38
C ARG A 2 -4.46 40.19 24.28
N SER A 3 -4.88 40.54 23.06
CA SER A 3 -4.96 39.56 21.94
C SER A 3 -3.60 39.08 21.44
N ILE A 4 -2.57 39.92 21.50
CA ILE A 4 -1.20 39.55 21.08
C ILE A 4 -0.56 38.64 22.13
N ALA A 5 -0.76 38.94 23.42
CA ALA A 5 -0.29 38.09 24.51
C ALA A 5 -0.98 36.71 24.49
N GLN A 6 -2.28 36.66 24.19
CA GLN A 6 -3.02 35.40 24.03
C GLN A 6 -2.60 34.64 22.77
N ALA A 7 -2.34 35.33 21.66
CA ALA A 7 -1.85 34.70 20.44
C ALA A 7 -0.40 34.19 20.56
N ALA A 8 0.43 34.82 21.39
CA ALA A 8 1.80 34.37 21.67
C ALA A 8 1.84 33.18 22.64
N LEU A 9 0.83 33.03 23.49
CA LEU A 9 0.75 31.95 24.48
C LEU A 9 0.76 30.57 23.82
N PHE A 10 0.09 30.43 22.67
CA PHE A 10 0.00 29.16 21.95
C PHE A 10 1.35 28.68 21.37
N PRO A 11 2.11 29.48 20.59
CA PRO A 11 3.45 29.09 20.14
C PRO A 11 4.44 28.88 21.29
N VAL A 12 4.36 29.68 22.37
CA VAL A 12 5.19 29.46 23.56
C VAL A 12 4.84 28.15 24.26
N ALA A 13 3.56 27.81 24.38
CA ALA A 13 3.12 26.52 24.91
C ALA A 13 3.55 25.37 24.01
N LEU A 14 3.45 25.51 22.69
CA LEU A 14 3.94 24.50 21.73
C LEU A 14 5.45 24.28 21.85
N ALA A 15 6.22 25.36 22.00
CA ALA A 15 7.66 25.29 22.20
C ALA A 15 8.02 24.65 23.56
N ALA A 16 7.27 24.96 24.61
CA ALA A 16 7.45 24.34 25.92
C ALA A 16 7.10 22.84 25.91
N VAL A 17 6.02 22.45 25.24
CA VAL A 17 5.65 21.03 25.06
C VAL A 17 6.72 20.28 24.26
N SER A 18 7.31 20.93 23.25
CA SER A 18 8.41 20.35 22.47
C SER A 18 9.65 20.08 23.32
N ALA A 19 9.89 20.84 24.40
CA ALA A 19 10.99 20.58 25.32
C ALA A 19 10.78 19.33 26.20
N ILE A 20 9.54 18.83 26.29
CA ILE A 20 9.20 17.58 27.00
C ILE A 20 9.34 16.36 26.05
N HIS A 21 9.42 16.59 24.74
CA HIS A 21 9.62 15.53 23.76
C HIS A 21 11.01 14.88 23.95
N PRO A 22 11.18 13.56 23.75
CA PRO A 22 12.49 12.90 23.86
C PRO A 22 13.58 13.51 22.98
N GLU A 23 13.20 14.00 21.79
CA GLU A 23 14.09 14.74 20.85
C GLU A 23 14.29 16.22 21.23
N GLY A 24 13.63 16.70 22.29
CA GLY A 24 13.68 18.08 22.75
C GLY A 24 13.31 19.10 21.68
N PRO A 25 13.94 20.30 21.69
CA PRO A 25 13.67 21.37 20.73
C PRO A 25 13.90 21.00 19.26
N ALA A 26 14.67 19.92 18.99
CA ALA A 26 14.94 19.48 17.62
C ALA A 26 13.66 19.10 16.87
N VAL A 27 12.60 18.68 17.58
CA VAL A 27 11.29 18.37 16.96
C VAL A 27 10.64 19.59 16.29
N ILE A 28 10.90 20.80 16.80
CA ILE A 28 10.41 22.06 16.21
C ILE A 28 11.14 22.32 14.90
N LEU A 29 12.44 22.00 14.85
CA LEU A 29 13.28 22.20 13.68
C LEU A 29 13.17 21.06 12.65
N PHE A 30 12.63 19.91 13.05
CA PHE A 30 12.53 18.71 12.22
C PHE A 30 11.85 18.94 10.86
N PRO A 31 10.73 19.69 10.72
CA PRO A 31 10.15 19.97 9.40
C PRO A 31 11.10 20.78 8.50
N PHE A 32 12.01 21.57 9.07
CA PHE A 32 12.92 22.46 8.34
C PHE A 32 14.23 21.76 7.96
N THR A 33 14.73 20.84 8.78
CA THR A 33 15.91 20.03 8.43
C THR A 33 15.66 19.20 7.17
N HIS A 34 14.40 18.85 6.90
CA HIS A 34 14.01 18.10 5.71
C HIS A 34 13.86 18.97 4.46
N LEU A 35 13.91 20.31 4.55
CA LEU A 35 13.79 21.18 3.37
C LEU A 35 15.09 21.26 2.54
N ALA A 36 16.21 20.74 3.05
CA ALA A 36 17.50 20.71 2.37
C ALA A 36 17.53 19.65 1.24
N PRO A 37 17.94 19.99 0.01
CA PRO A 37 17.96 19.06 -1.13
C PRO A 37 18.78 17.78 -0.90
N GLN A 38 19.93 17.90 -0.24
CA GLN A 38 20.84 16.79 0.07
C GLN A 38 20.21 15.77 1.04
N GLU A 39 19.30 16.23 1.90
CA GLU A 39 18.53 15.38 2.79
C GLU A 39 17.38 14.67 2.05
N MET A 40 17.00 15.12 0.85
CA MET A 40 15.89 14.52 0.09
C MET A 40 16.31 13.47 -0.94
N GLU A 41 17.57 13.43 -1.37
CA GLU A 41 18.08 12.50 -2.40
C GLU A 41 17.95 11.01 -2.04
N GLY A 42 17.74 10.68 -0.77
CA GLY A 42 17.49 9.32 -0.30
C GLY A 42 16.03 8.96 -0.04
N LEU A 43 15.10 9.90 -0.11
CA LEU A 43 13.68 9.68 0.17
C LEU A 43 12.89 9.60 -1.12
N SER A 44 13.06 8.52 -1.88
CA SER A 44 12.22 8.17 -3.05
C SER A 44 10.80 7.73 -2.62
N ASN A 45 10.23 8.44 -1.65
CA ASN A 45 8.89 8.22 -1.15
C ASN A 45 8.01 9.29 -1.80
N PHE A 46 6.99 8.86 -2.51
CA PHE A 46 6.02 9.68 -3.23
C PHE A 46 5.51 10.92 -2.44
N GLU A 47 5.43 10.84 -1.11
CA GLU A 47 5.01 11.96 -0.26
C GLU A 47 5.92 13.20 -0.30
N TRP A 48 7.21 13.00 -0.62
CA TRP A 48 8.25 14.02 -0.66
C TRP A 48 8.59 14.47 -2.08
N GLU A 49 7.93 13.91 -3.08
CA GLU A 49 8.10 14.30 -4.46
C GLU A 49 7.33 15.61 -4.75
N PRO A 50 7.89 16.50 -5.60
CA PRO A 50 7.11 17.57 -6.21
C PRO A 50 5.85 17.02 -6.85
N LEU A 51 4.80 17.83 -6.80
CA LEU A 51 3.48 17.48 -7.34
C LEU A 51 3.52 17.10 -8.83
N PHE A 52 4.57 17.51 -9.54
CA PHE A 52 4.81 17.30 -10.97
C PHE A 52 5.86 16.23 -11.30
N SER A 53 6.39 15.50 -10.31
CA SER A 53 7.57 14.65 -10.53
C SER A 53 7.29 13.15 -10.79
N GLY A 54 6.02 12.75 -10.96
CA GLY A 54 5.63 11.35 -11.23
C GLY A 54 5.07 11.05 -12.63
N GLY A 55 4.91 9.76 -12.95
CA GLY A 55 4.29 9.26 -14.20
C GLY A 55 2.76 9.40 -14.24
N VAL A 56 2.11 9.20 -15.40
CA VAL A 56 0.70 9.55 -15.73
C VAL A 56 -0.36 9.28 -14.64
N ALA A 57 -0.22 8.21 -13.86
CA ALA A 57 -1.02 7.92 -12.66
C ALA A 57 -1.05 9.03 -11.59
N THR A 58 0.07 9.74 -11.39
CA THR A 58 0.16 10.89 -10.49
C THR A 58 -0.49 12.14 -11.09
N TRP A 59 -0.69 12.19 -12.40
CA TRP A 59 -1.23 13.37 -13.07
C TRP A 59 -2.73 13.51 -12.84
N SER A 60 -3.51 12.43 -12.73
CA SER A 60 -4.97 12.55 -12.51
C SER A 60 -5.30 13.08 -11.10
N THR A 61 -4.60 12.59 -10.08
CA THR A 61 -4.72 13.07 -8.69
C THR A 61 -4.06 14.42 -8.48
N ALA A 62 -2.85 14.63 -9.02
CA ALA A 62 -2.17 15.92 -8.95
C ALA A 62 -2.94 16.99 -9.71
N THR A 63 -3.51 16.69 -10.88
CA THR A 63 -4.31 17.66 -11.65
C THR A 63 -5.59 18.02 -10.90
N LEU A 64 -6.30 17.05 -10.31
CA LEU A 64 -7.47 17.35 -9.49
C LEU A 64 -7.08 18.17 -8.24
N ALA A 65 -6.02 17.77 -7.53
CA ALA A 65 -5.50 18.51 -6.38
C ALA A 65 -5.05 19.93 -6.78
N LEU A 66 -4.40 20.09 -7.93
CA LEU A 66 -3.96 21.37 -8.49
C LEU A 66 -5.14 22.24 -8.89
N CYS A 67 -6.14 21.69 -9.58
CA CYS A 67 -7.35 22.41 -9.92
C CYS A 67 -8.03 22.88 -8.65
N LEU A 68 -8.18 22.02 -7.63
CA LEU A 68 -8.76 22.40 -6.34
C LEU A 68 -7.91 23.45 -5.62
N GLN A 69 -6.59 23.32 -5.58
CA GLN A 69 -5.68 24.26 -4.94
C GLN A 69 -5.63 25.62 -5.66
N ALA A 70 -5.60 25.63 -6.99
CA ALA A 70 -5.63 26.84 -7.81
C ALA A 70 -6.98 27.53 -7.71
N ILE A 71 -8.07 26.77 -7.70
CA ILE A 71 -9.43 27.28 -7.48
C ILE A 71 -9.53 27.92 -6.09
N VAL A 72 -9.07 27.23 -5.05
CA VAL A 72 -9.04 27.73 -3.67
C VAL A 72 -8.14 28.98 -3.54
N LEU A 73 -7.01 29.01 -4.22
CA LEU A 73 -6.10 30.16 -4.27
C LEU A 73 -6.75 31.36 -4.94
N VAL A 74 -7.37 31.17 -6.12
CA VAL A 74 -8.06 32.24 -6.86
C VAL A 74 -9.25 32.76 -6.06
N ILE A 75 -10.01 31.88 -5.42
CA ILE A 75 -11.09 32.25 -4.50
C ILE A 75 -10.55 33.08 -3.34
N GLY A 76 -9.47 32.60 -2.70
CA GLY A 76 -8.82 33.29 -1.59
C GLY A 76 -8.41 34.68 -2.04
N ILE A 77 -7.54 34.79 -3.04
CA ILE A 77 -7.05 36.07 -3.57
C ILE A 77 -8.22 37.00 -3.95
N ALA A 78 -9.26 36.50 -4.62
CA ALA A 78 -10.41 37.30 -5.00
C ALA A 78 -11.23 37.81 -3.79
N ALA A 79 -11.41 37.02 -2.73
CA ALA A 79 -12.02 37.51 -1.49
C ALA A 79 -11.14 38.51 -0.74
N LEU A 80 -9.83 38.27 -0.73
CA LEU A 80 -8.85 39.09 -0.02
C LEU A 80 -8.70 40.47 -0.69
N MET A 81 -8.71 40.51 -2.02
CA MET A 81 -8.71 41.75 -2.81
C MET A 81 -10.03 42.53 -2.72
N ARG A 82 -11.15 41.87 -2.41
CA ARG A 82 -12.48 42.51 -2.33
C ARG A 82 -12.77 43.23 -1.02
N ARG A 83 -11.92 43.14 0.01
CA ARG A 83 -12.23 43.75 1.33
C ARG A 83 -11.10 44.50 2.04
N GLY A 84 -9.85 44.53 1.57
CA GLY A 84 -8.77 45.23 2.31
C GLY A 84 -8.55 44.73 3.75
N GLN A 85 -9.13 43.57 4.09
CA GLN A 85 -9.20 43.00 5.44
C GLN A 85 -8.09 41.98 5.70
N MET A 86 -7.34 41.59 4.67
CA MET A 86 -6.24 40.65 4.84
C MET A 86 -5.01 41.36 5.37
N LYS A 87 -4.47 40.83 6.46
CA LYS A 87 -3.17 41.29 6.94
C LYS A 87 -2.07 40.71 6.04
N PRO A 88 -1.01 41.46 5.71
CA PRO A 88 0.07 40.97 4.84
C PRO A 88 0.66 39.61 5.24
N TRP A 89 0.70 39.30 6.54
CA TRP A 89 1.20 38.02 7.03
C TRP A 89 0.28 36.83 6.70
N GLU A 90 -1.04 37.02 6.62
CA GLU A 90 -1.98 35.96 6.26
C GLU A 90 -1.73 35.54 4.80
N GLY A 91 -1.46 36.51 3.93
CA GLY A 91 -1.08 36.27 2.53
C GLY A 91 0.27 35.57 2.42
N GLY A 92 1.23 35.99 3.24
CA GLY A 92 2.53 35.34 3.37
C GLY A 92 2.43 33.86 3.78
N VAL A 93 1.60 33.54 4.79
CA VAL A 93 1.40 32.14 5.25
C VAL A 93 0.75 31.29 4.16
N LEU A 94 -0.29 31.80 3.48
CA LEU A 94 -0.94 31.09 2.38
C LEU A 94 0.01 30.84 1.21
N ALA A 95 0.79 31.85 0.81
CA ALA A 95 1.77 31.71 -0.25
C ALA A 95 2.87 30.69 0.13
N LEU A 96 3.36 30.72 1.37
CA LEU A 96 4.36 29.77 1.85
C LEU A 96 3.81 28.33 1.83
N LEU A 97 2.62 28.11 2.36
CA LEU A 97 2.01 26.77 2.38
C LEU A 97 1.68 26.25 0.99
N LEU A 98 1.29 27.13 0.06
CA LEU A 98 1.13 26.78 -1.34
C LEU A 98 2.47 26.33 -1.95
N LEU A 99 3.54 27.12 -1.76
CA LEU A 99 4.87 26.75 -2.26
C LEU A 99 5.31 25.40 -1.69
N LEU A 100 5.07 25.15 -0.41
CA LEU A 100 5.37 23.87 0.23
C LEU A 100 4.50 22.72 -0.31
N ALA A 101 3.22 22.96 -0.62
CA ALA A 101 2.30 21.99 -1.22
C ALA A 101 2.67 21.64 -2.67
N LEU A 102 3.13 22.61 -3.45
CA LEU A 102 3.65 22.39 -4.81
C LEU A 102 4.97 21.60 -4.78
N ARG A 103 5.78 21.82 -3.73
CA ARG A 103 7.07 21.15 -3.56
C ARG A 103 6.95 19.72 -3.03
N HIS A 104 5.97 19.43 -2.16
CA HIS A 104 5.78 18.10 -1.57
C HIS A 104 4.29 17.78 -1.37
N HIS A 105 3.85 16.61 -1.87
CA HIS A 105 2.47 16.12 -1.76
C HIS A 105 1.92 16.19 -0.32
N ARG A 106 2.74 15.90 0.69
CA ARG A 106 2.33 15.88 2.10
C ARG A 106 1.85 17.23 2.65
N ASN A 107 2.28 18.34 2.06
CA ASN A 107 1.90 19.67 2.51
C ASN A 107 0.55 20.12 1.94
N GLY A 108 -0.06 19.36 1.02
CA GLY A 108 -1.35 19.69 0.42
C GLY A 108 -2.47 19.85 1.45
N ALA A 109 -2.50 19.00 2.48
CA ALA A 109 -3.48 19.09 3.57
C ALA A 109 -3.31 20.38 4.41
N LEU A 110 -2.07 20.79 4.68
CA LEU A 110 -1.77 22.01 5.44
C LEU A 110 -2.22 23.26 4.67
N PHE A 111 -1.93 23.31 3.37
CA PHE A 111 -2.42 24.39 2.51
C PHE A 111 -3.96 24.42 2.46
N ALA A 112 -4.60 23.27 2.28
CA ALA A 112 -6.06 23.18 2.26
C ALA A 112 -6.67 23.75 3.55
N LEU A 113 -6.17 23.35 4.72
CA LEU A 113 -6.61 23.87 6.01
C LEU A 113 -6.44 25.39 6.15
N ALA A 114 -5.28 25.91 5.73
CA ALA A 114 -5.00 27.34 5.79
C ALA A 114 -5.90 28.16 4.87
N ALA A 115 -6.35 27.58 3.75
CA ALA A 115 -7.17 28.28 2.78
C ALA A 115 -8.69 28.25 3.06
N ILE A 116 -9.15 27.36 3.96
CA ILE A 116 -10.58 27.24 4.35
C ILE A 116 -11.21 28.60 4.71
N PRO A 117 -10.61 29.46 5.57
CA PRO A 117 -11.22 30.73 5.94
C PRO A 117 -11.44 31.66 4.73
N GLY A 118 -10.48 31.70 3.81
CA GLY A 118 -10.60 32.48 2.58
C GLY A 118 -11.76 31.99 1.70
N VAL A 119 -11.89 30.67 1.55
CA VAL A 119 -13.01 30.06 0.81
C VAL A 119 -14.35 30.37 1.48
N ALA A 120 -14.44 30.22 2.80
CA ALA A 120 -15.66 30.49 3.56
C ALA A 120 -16.11 31.95 3.43
N LEU A 121 -15.18 32.90 3.48
CA LEU A 121 -15.48 34.32 3.30
C LEU A 121 -15.99 34.63 1.88
N THR A 122 -15.44 33.99 0.85
CA THR A 122 -15.93 34.15 -0.53
C THR A 122 -17.34 33.61 -0.68
N ILE A 123 -17.60 32.41 -0.14
CA ILE A 123 -18.94 31.80 -0.17
C ILE A 123 -19.93 32.72 0.54
N ARG A 124 -19.60 33.18 1.75
CA ARG A 124 -20.42 34.10 2.54
C ARG A 124 -20.69 35.39 1.77
N SER A 125 -19.66 36.03 1.22
CA SER A 125 -19.81 37.27 0.45
C SER A 125 -20.68 37.08 -0.80
N ALA A 126 -20.63 35.90 -1.43
CA ALA A 126 -21.50 35.59 -2.56
C ALA A 126 -22.97 35.44 -2.13
N LEU A 127 -23.21 34.75 -1.02
CA LEU A 127 -24.55 34.55 -0.44
C LEU A 127 -25.18 35.86 0.06
N GLU A 128 -24.44 36.66 0.84
CA GLU A 128 -24.93 37.93 1.42
C GLU A 128 -25.27 38.96 0.34
N SER A 129 -24.52 38.99 -0.77
CA SER A 129 -24.83 39.90 -1.87
C SER A 129 -26.22 39.67 -2.49
N GLY A 130 -26.85 38.51 -2.26
CA GLY A 130 -28.20 38.18 -2.71
C GLY A 130 -29.35 38.65 -1.82
N GLY A 131 -29.09 39.01 -0.55
CA GLY A 131 -30.14 39.19 0.47
C GLY A 131 -30.62 40.62 0.72
N GLU A 132 -29.83 41.64 0.39
CA GLU A 132 -30.21 43.05 0.63
C GLU A 132 -30.80 43.67 -0.65
N SER A 133 -32.10 43.44 -0.85
CA SER A 133 -32.89 44.17 -1.86
C SER A 133 -33.99 45.02 -1.23
N GLY A 134 -33.83 45.42 0.03
CA GLY A 134 -34.77 46.29 0.75
C GLY A 134 -34.03 47.31 1.62
N SER A 135 -33.45 48.33 1.00
CA SER A 135 -33.18 49.59 1.71
C SER A 135 -33.37 50.75 0.74
N GLU A 136 -34.54 51.34 0.83
CA GLU A 136 -34.88 52.65 0.31
C GLU A 136 -33.95 53.68 0.94
N ASN A 137 -32.87 54.08 0.25
CA ASN A 137 -32.33 55.46 0.27
C ASN A 137 -31.05 55.58 -0.56
N GLY A 138 -31.22 55.96 -1.84
CA GLY A 138 -30.64 57.21 -2.34
C GLY A 138 -29.12 57.35 -2.55
N GLY A 139 -28.32 56.29 -2.62
CA GLY A 139 -26.92 56.36 -3.05
C GLY A 139 -26.61 55.28 -4.08
N ALA A 140 -25.80 55.59 -5.10
CA ALA A 140 -25.54 54.74 -6.27
C ALA A 140 -24.80 53.43 -5.93
N ASP A 141 -25.49 52.49 -5.30
CA ASP A 141 -25.01 51.13 -5.02
C ASP A 141 -25.23 50.26 -6.25
N ARG A 142 -24.23 50.24 -7.13
CA ARG A 142 -24.19 49.32 -8.27
C ARG A 142 -24.13 47.88 -7.75
N LYS A 143 -25.27 47.18 -7.80
CA LYS A 143 -25.31 45.72 -7.65
C LYS A 143 -24.21 45.12 -8.53
N PRO A 144 -23.33 44.26 -8.00
CA PRO A 144 -22.27 43.66 -8.79
C PRO A 144 -22.90 42.88 -9.97
N PRO A 145 -22.31 42.93 -11.16
CA PRO A 145 -22.87 42.28 -12.34
C PRO A 145 -23.02 40.77 -12.09
N LEU A 146 -24.10 40.16 -12.61
CA LEU A 146 -24.43 38.72 -12.51
C LEU A 146 -23.23 37.73 -12.58
N PRO A 147 -22.23 37.87 -13.49
CA PRO A 147 -21.05 37.00 -13.51
C PRO A 147 -20.20 37.02 -12.22
N ALA A 148 -20.25 38.11 -11.44
CA ALA A 148 -19.49 38.24 -10.20
C ALA A 148 -20.01 37.36 -9.05
N ARG A 149 -21.25 36.85 -9.16
CA ARG A 149 -21.90 35.93 -8.18
C ARG A 149 -21.90 34.48 -8.66
N ALA A 150 -22.06 34.27 -9.97
CA ALA A 150 -22.08 32.94 -10.56
C ALA A 150 -20.75 32.20 -10.34
N ILE A 151 -19.62 32.90 -10.44
CA ILE A 151 -18.29 32.27 -10.34
C ILE A 151 -18.04 31.67 -8.93
N PRO A 152 -18.17 32.40 -7.81
CA PRO A 152 -17.97 31.81 -6.48
C PRO A 152 -18.92 30.67 -6.15
N VAL A 153 -20.19 30.78 -6.57
CA VAL A 153 -21.21 29.75 -6.34
C VAL A 153 -20.90 28.50 -7.16
N ALA A 154 -20.58 28.66 -8.45
CA ALA A 154 -20.18 27.55 -9.31
C ALA A 154 -18.93 26.84 -8.76
N ILE A 155 -17.95 27.62 -8.30
CA ILE A 155 -16.76 27.06 -7.67
C ILE A 155 -17.10 26.30 -6.38
N ALA A 156 -17.89 26.87 -5.48
CA ALA A 156 -18.29 26.19 -4.25
C ALA A 156 -19.06 24.89 -4.55
N ALA A 157 -19.95 24.93 -5.55
CA ALA A 157 -20.65 23.75 -6.04
C ALA A 157 -19.69 22.69 -6.61
N LEU A 158 -18.66 23.11 -7.36
CA LEU A 158 -17.61 22.22 -7.86
C LEU A 158 -16.79 21.60 -6.73
N LEU A 159 -16.44 22.37 -5.70
CA LEU A 159 -15.73 21.86 -4.52
C LEU A 159 -16.57 20.82 -3.77
N VAL A 160 -17.86 21.11 -3.54
CA VAL A 160 -18.80 20.17 -2.90
C VAL A 160 -18.97 18.92 -3.76
N ALA A 161 -19.14 19.06 -5.08
CA ALA A 161 -19.25 17.94 -6.00
C ALA A 161 -17.97 17.10 -6.03
N ALA A 162 -16.78 17.72 -5.98
CA ALA A 162 -15.51 17.02 -5.88
C ALA A 162 -15.41 16.25 -4.55
N CYS A 163 -15.71 16.87 -3.42
CA CYS A 163 -15.72 16.20 -2.11
C CYS A 163 -16.72 15.03 -2.08
N ALA A 164 -17.93 15.21 -2.60
CA ALA A 164 -18.94 14.15 -2.69
C ALA A 164 -18.48 13.01 -3.60
N SER A 165 -17.89 13.33 -4.76
CA SER A 165 -17.30 12.34 -5.67
C SER A 165 -16.19 11.56 -4.98
N THR A 166 -15.26 12.21 -4.28
CA THR A 166 -14.20 11.54 -3.53
C THR A 166 -14.74 10.69 -2.38
N ALA A 167 -15.80 11.13 -1.69
CA ALA A 167 -16.42 10.36 -0.62
C ALA A 167 -17.14 9.09 -1.14
N VAL A 168 -17.68 9.12 -2.37
CA VAL A 168 -18.41 7.98 -2.96
C VAL A 168 -17.49 7.06 -3.74
N ARG A 169 -16.66 7.62 -4.63
CA ARG A 169 -15.79 6.86 -5.56
C ARG A 169 -14.40 6.60 -5.00
N GLY A 170 -13.97 7.40 -4.02
CA GLY A 170 -12.58 7.42 -3.57
C GLY A 170 -11.70 8.36 -4.38
N TRP A 171 -10.40 8.23 -4.20
CA TRP A 171 -9.40 8.95 -4.99
C TRP A 171 -8.57 7.96 -5.81
N PRO A 172 -8.27 8.26 -7.08
CA PRO A 172 -7.39 7.42 -7.86
C PRO A 172 -6.00 7.34 -7.20
N ILE A 173 -5.32 6.20 -7.29
CA ILE A 173 -3.90 6.05 -6.98
C ILE A 173 -3.14 5.81 -8.28
N THR A 174 -3.71 5.00 -9.18
CA THR A 174 -3.22 4.77 -10.53
C THR A 174 -4.34 4.97 -11.55
N GLU A 175 -4.05 4.79 -12.84
CA GLU A 175 -5.06 4.84 -13.90
C GLU A 175 -6.23 3.88 -13.62
N ASP A 176 -5.92 2.70 -13.05
CA ASP A 176 -6.90 1.64 -12.83
C ASP A 176 -7.23 1.38 -11.34
N ALA A 177 -6.46 1.95 -10.40
CA ALA A 177 -6.67 1.73 -8.97
C ALA A 177 -7.27 2.94 -8.26
N TRP A 178 -8.36 2.72 -7.53
CA TRP A 178 -9.01 3.73 -6.69
C TRP A 178 -8.93 3.35 -5.22
N LYS A 179 -8.46 4.29 -4.39
CA LYS A 179 -8.53 4.16 -2.93
C LYS A 179 -9.90 4.61 -2.46
N LYS A 180 -10.68 3.65 -1.99
CA LYS A 180 -11.98 3.92 -1.38
C LYS A 180 -11.79 4.55 0.01
N PRO A 181 -12.62 5.54 0.38
CA PRO A 181 -12.63 6.06 1.74
C PRO A 181 -13.17 4.96 2.66
N GLY A 182 -12.64 4.91 3.88
CA GLY A 182 -13.05 3.91 4.84
C GLY A 182 -12.30 4.05 6.16
N ILE A 183 -12.87 3.47 7.20
CA ILE A 183 -12.24 3.31 8.51
C ILE A 183 -11.82 1.85 8.63
N GLY A 184 -10.66 1.61 9.23
CA GLY A 184 -10.14 0.26 9.48
C GLY A 184 -8.89 -0.08 8.69
N ILE A 185 -8.61 -1.37 8.57
CA ILE A 185 -7.41 -1.88 7.92
C ILE A 185 -7.62 -1.88 6.40
N ALA A 186 -6.67 -1.31 5.65
CA ALA A 186 -6.73 -1.29 4.20
C ALA A 186 -6.70 -2.72 3.64
N ARG A 187 -7.42 -2.96 2.54
CA ARG A 187 -7.44 -4.28 1.88
C ARG A 187 -6.06 -4.78 1.45
N THR A 188 -5.12 -3.87 1.24
CA THR A 188 -3.73 -4.16 0.86
C THR A 188 -2.82 -4.44 2.05
N ALA A 189 -3.33 -4.37 3.29
CA ALA A 189 -2.55 -4.71 4.46
C ALA A 189 -2.41 -6.24 4.55
N PRO A 190 -1.24 -6.76 4.91
CA PRO A 190 -0.99 -8.21 4.98
C PRO A 190 -1.55 -8.80 6.28
N VAL A 191 -2.89 -8.77 6.42
CA VAL A 191 -3.58 -9.22 7.64
C VAL A 191 -3.40 -10.71 7.87
N ALA A 192 -3.47 -11.53 6.80
CA ALA A 192 -3.27 -12.97 6.90
C ALA A 192 -1.83 -13.31 7.35
N GLY A 193 -0.82 -12.67 6.75
CA GLY A 193 0.57 -12.78 7.18
C GLY A 193 0.79 -12.35 8.64
N MET A 194 0.15 -11.26 9.09
CA MET A 194 0.24 -10.82 10.48
C MET A 194 -0.46 -11.80 11.44
N ASN A 195 -1.63 -12.32 11.07
CA ASN A 195 -2.30 -13.36 11.85
C ASN A 195 -1.42 -14.62 11.94
N PHE A 196 -0.77 -15.02 10.86
CA PHE A 196 0.17 -16.14 10.89
C PHE A 196 1.35 -15.87 11.81
N ILE A 197 2.00 -14.70 11.73
CA ILE A 197 3.08 -14.30 12.64
C ILE A 197 2.63 -14.38 14.11
N ARG A 198 1.39 -13.96 14.39
CA ARG A 198 0.82 -14.04 15.73
C ARG A 198 0.60 -15.49 16.17
N ASP A 199 -0.13 -16.25 15.37
CA ASP A 199 -0.64 -17.58 15.72
C ASP A 199 0.48 -18.64 15.72
N ALA A 200 1.49 -18.47 14.86
CA ALA A 200 2.70 -19.30 14.82
C ALA A 200 3.75 -18.88 15.87
N GLU A 201 3.45 -17.82 16.64
CA GLU A 201 4.33 -17.24 17.65
C GLU A 201 5.73 -16.96 17.12
N ILE A 202 5.82 -16.22 16.01
CA ILE A 202 7.09 -15.81 15.44
C ILE A 202 7.72 -14.71 16.29
N GLU A 203 9.03 -14.82 16.48
CA GLU A 203 9.83 -13.92 17.31
C GLU A 203 11.20 -13.61 16.68
N GLY A 204 11.88 -12.62 17.24
CA GLY A 204 13.24 -12.23 16.86
C GLY A 204 13.30 -11.03 15.92
N ARG A 205 14.40 -10.94 15.17
CA ARG A 205 14.66 -9.82 14.25
C ARG A 205 14.10 -10.10 12.88
N GLY A 206 13.18 -9.23 12.46
CA GLY A 206 12.51 -9.28 11.17
C GLY A 206 13.17 -8.39 10.13
N PHE A 207 13.54 -8.96 8.99
CA PHE A 207 13.71 -8.18 7.76
C PHE A 207 12.33 -8.02 7.11
N THR A 208 11.62 -6.99 7.54
CA THR A 208 10.25 -6.70 7.12
C THR A 208 10.21 -5.63 6.05
N ALA A 209 9.23 -5.72 5.15
CA ALA A 209 8.92 -4.60 4.27
C ALA A 209 8.69 -3.31 5.07
N TYR A 210 9.21 -2.20 4.58
CA TYR A 210 9.04 -0.86 5.17
C TYR A 210 7.57 -0.54 5.48
N THR A 211 6.65 -0.94 4.60
CA THR A 211 5.21 -0.73 4.75
C THR A 211 4.52 -1.71 5.70
N PHE A 212 5.16 -2.84 6.03
CA PHE A 212 4.62 -3.87 6.94
C PHE A 212 5.15 -3.70 8.37
N ALA A 213 6.34 -3.11 8.51
CA ALA A 213 7.08 -3.01 9.75
C ALA A 213 6.28 -2.38 10.90
N SER A 214 5.59 -1.26 10.65
CA SER A 214 4.76 -0.60 11.67
C SER A 214 3.61 -1.49 12.16
N TYR A 215 3.08 -2.36 11.30
CA TYR A 215 2.03 -3.31 11.71
C TYR A 215 2.61 -4.44 12.58
N ALA A 216 3.78 -4.98 12.21
CA ALA A 216 4.48 -5.97 13.03
C ALA A 216 4.78 -5.44 14.44
N LEU A 217 5.31 -4.22 14.54
CA LEU A 217 5.60 -3.57 15.83
C LEU A 217 4.32 -3.35 16.65
N TYR A 218 3.25 -2.85 16.03
CA TYR A 218 1.98 -2.64 16.72
C TYR A 218 1.42 -3.96 17.30
N ALA A 219 1.52 -5.06 16.55
CA ALA A 219 0.88 -6.31 16.90
C ALA A 219 1.71 -7.21 17.84
N ARG A 220 3.05 -7.10 17.81
CA ARG A 220 3.96 -8.12 18.37
C ARG A 220 5.23 -7.55 19.01
N HIS A 221 5.28 -6.26 19.34
CA HIS A 221 6.38 -5.75 20.16
C HIS A 221 6.16 -6.11 21.64
N PRO A 222 7.18 -6.60 22.37
CA PRO A 222 8.61 -6.63 22.03
C PRO A 222 9.12 -7.92 21.36
N GLU A 223 8.30 -8.95 21.20
CA GLU A 223 8.72 -10.27 20.69
C GLU A 223 9.26 -10.22 19.25
N VAL A 224 8.73 -9.30 18.45
CA VAL A 224 9.16 -9.02 17.08
C VAL A 224 9.77 -7.63 17.00
N THR A 225 10.99 -7.58 16.47
CA THR A 225 11.66 -6.33 16.08
C THR A 225 11.76 -6.26 14.56
N VAL A 226 11.83 -5.05 14.02
CA VAL A 226 11.86 -4.79 12.58
C VAL A 226 13.16 -4.09 12.19
N PHE A 227 13.66 -4.38 10.99
CA PHE A 227 14.87 -3.73 10.50
C PHE A 227 14.71 -2.21 10.34
N ILE A 228 13.60 -1.78 9.72
CA ILE A 228 13.26 -0.36 9.52
C ILE A 228 11.74 -0.20 9.37
N ASP A 229 11.21 0.96 9.76
CA ASP A 229 9.80 1.33 9.57
C ASP A 229 9.62 2.78 9.09
N SER A 230 8.36 3.25 9.07
CA SER A 230 7.99 4.58 8.61
C SER A 230 8.56 5.77 9.41
N ARG A 231 9.24 5.53 10.54
CA ARG A 231 9.90 6.55 11.38
C ARG A 231 11.34 6.83 10.92
N ASN A 232 11.61 6.59 9.64
CA ASN A 232 12.89 6.85 9.00
C ASN A 232 13.42 8.26 9.36
N ARG A 233 14.72 8.36 9.62
CA ARG A 233 15.45 9.58 10.03
C ARG A 233 15.11 10.24 11.35
N SER A 234 13.95 9.94 11.93
CA SER A 234 13.70 10.26 13.34
C SER A 234 14.44 9.28 14.24
N ILE A 235 14.49 8.01 13.84
CA ILE A 235 15.09 6.92 14.65
C ILE A 235 16.28 6.27 13.94
N TYR A 236 16.23 6.15 12.61
CA TYR A 236 17.22 5.41 11.84
C TYR A 236 18.17 6.36 11.11
N PRO A 237 19.50 6.14 11.18
CA PRO A 237 20.44 6.93 10.41
C PRO A 237 20.31 6.62 8.90
N PRO A 238 20.65 7.57 7.99
CA PRO A 238 20.44 7.41 6.54
C PRO A 238 21.10 6.16 5.93
N GLU A 239 22.18 5.67 6.53
CA GLU A 239 22.90 4.46 6.13
C GLU A 239 22.02 3.21 6.21
N ILE A 240 21.18 3.10 7.25
CA ILE A 240 20.27 1.96 7.42
C ILE A 240 19.24 1.91 6.29
N TYR A 241 18.70 3.06 5.90
CA TYR A 241 17.78 3.13 4.77
C TYR A 241 18.46 2.78 3.44
N ARG A 242 19.71 3.22 3.23
CA ARG A 242 20.49 2.85 2.04
C ARG A 242 20.79 1.36 1.99
N GLU A 243 21.18 0.77 3.11
CA GLU A 243 21.39 -0.68 3.24
C GLU A 243 20.10 -1.46 2.94
N TYR A 244 18.97 -1.02 3.51
CA TYR A 244 17.65 -1.61 3.23
C TYR A 244 17.30 -1.56 1.73
N GLN A 245 17.43 -0.40 1.10
CA GLN A 245 17.10 -0.23 -0.32
C GLN A 245 18.04 -1.01 -1.25
N ALA A 246 19.31 -1.16 -0.86
CA ALA A 246 20.25 -2.00 -1.59
C ALA A 246 19.85 -3.48 -1.49
N ALA A 247 19.60 -3.98 -0.27
CA ALA A 247 19.16 -5.36 -0.03
C ALA A 247 17.83 -5.70 -0.71
N ARG A 248 16.92 -4.73 -0.78
CA ARG A 248 15.63 -4.89 -1.47
C ARG A 248 15.78 -5.28 -2.95
N ASN A 249 16.79 -4.74 -3.63
CA ASN A 249 16.92 -4.83 -5.09
C ASN A 249 18.06 -5.75 -5.55
N ASP A 250 18.94 -6.19 -4.65
CA ASP A 250 20.15 -6.95 -4.98
C ASP A 250 20.35 -8.12 -4.01
N GLU A 251 20.47 -9.34 -4.55
CA GLU A 251 20.61 -10.59 -3.78
C GLU A 251 21.87 -10.60 -2.91
N VAL A 252 23.00 -10.08 -3.41
CA VAL A 252 24.28 -10.07 -2.69
C VAL A 252 24.21 -9.10 -1.52
N ARG A 253 23.56 -7.94 -1.72
CA ARG A 253 23.29 -6.98 -0.65
C ARG A 253 22.30 -7.52 0.37
N ALA A 254 21.30 -8.29 -0.06
CA ALA A 254 20.38 -8.98 0.84
C ALA A 254 21.11 -9.98 1.74
N LEU A 255 21.94 -10.86 1.16
CA LEU A 255 22.79 -11.80 1.92
C LEU A 255 23.63 -11.06 2.98
N ALA A 256 24.33 -10.01 2.55
CA ALA A 256 25.20 -9.23 3.44
C ALA A 256 24.43 -8.61 4.61
N LEU A 257 23.24 -8.03 4.34
CA LEU A 257 22.41 -7.42 5.37
C LEU A 257 21.83 -8.47 6.33
N LEU A 258 21.20 -9.52 5.80
CA LEU A 258 20.56 -10.56 6.59
C LEU A 258 21.57 -11.26 7.53
N GLY A 259 22.81 -11.46 7.06
CA GLY A 259 23.91 -11.96 7.88
C GLY A 259 24.41 -10.94 8.91
N LYS A 260 24.68 -9.69 8.50
CA LYS A 260 25.22 -8.62 9.37
C LYS A 260 24.33 -8.35 10.59
N TYR A 261 23.01 -8.31 10.39
CA TYR A 261 22.05 -8.03 11.46
C TYR A 261 21.46 -9.30 12.07
N ASP A 262 21.92 -10.47 11.60
CA ASP A 262 21.56 -11.79 12.13
C ASP A 262 20.03 -12.00 12.18
N ILE A 263 19.39 -11.73 11.04
CA ILE A 263 17.93 -11.74 10.87
C ILE A 263 17.37 -13.15 11.07
N ASP A 264 16.26 -13.26 11.81
CA ASP A 264 15.61 -14.53 12.17
C ASP A 264 14.44 -14.89 11.25
N PHE A 265 13.75 -13.88 10.71
CA PHE A 265 12.67 -14.06 9.76
C PHE A 265 12.62 -12.89 8.75
N ALA A 266 12.08 -13.13 7.57
CA ALA A 266 11.89 -12.11 6.53
C ALA A 266 10.43 -12.08 6.09
N TRP A 267 9.81 -10.91 6.14
CA TRP A 267 8.41 -10.70 5.76
C TRP A 267 8.35 -9.73 4.59
N ILE A 268 8.23 -10.28 3.38
CA ILE A 268 8.40 -9.54 2.13
C ILE A 268 7.06 -9.35 1.43
N PRO A 269 6.86 -8.22 0.72
CA PRO A 269 5.65 -8.00 -0.06
C PRO A 269 5.58 -8.95 -1.24
N PHE A 270 4.36 -9.35 -1.58
CA PHE A 270 4.04 -10.18 -2.73
C PHE A 270 2.69 -9.74 -3.27
N ASP A 271 2.48 -9.86 -4.57
CA ASP A 271 1.21 -9.55 -5.21
C ASP A 271 0.72 -10.79 -5.96
N ALA A 272 -0.35 -11.42 -5.46
CA ALA A 272 -0.92 -12.61 -6.08
C ALA A 272 -1.37 -12.41 -7.53
N ARG A 273 -1.72 -11.18 -7.96
CA ARG A 273 -2.14 -10.91 -9.34
C ARG A 273 -0.96 -10.98 -10.30
N THR A 274 0.15 -10.34 -9.94
CA THR A 274 1.34 -10.22 -10.79
C THR A 274 2.36 -11.31 -10.53
N LEU A 275 2.24 -12.01 -9.40
CA LEU A 275 3.18 -12.99 -8.86
C LEU A 275 4.58 -12.42 -8.69
N GLN A 276 4.66 -11.14 -8.32
CA GLN A 276 5.90 -10.40 -8.16
C GLN A 276 6.06 -9.88 -6.72
N SER A 277 7.31 -9.63 -6.35
CA SER A 277 7.66 -8.92 -5.12
C SER A 277 8.26 -7.56 -5.46
N SER A 278 7.87 -6.52 -4.71
CA SER A 278 8.54 -5.22 -4.76
C SER A 278 9.93 -5.24 -4.10
N MET A 279 10.31 -6.37 -3.49
CA MET A 279 11.62 -6.66 -2.91
C MET A 279 12.30 -7.83 -3.63
N ALA A 280 12.31 -7.81 -4.97
CA ALA A 280 12.77 -8.92 -5.80
C ALA A 280 14.16 -9.46 -5.41
N GLY A 281 15.15 -8.59 -5.13
CA GLY A 281 16.50 -9.05 -4.76
C GLY A 281 16.53 -9.85 -3.47
N ALA A 282 15.80 -9.40 -2.44
CA ALA A 282 15.68 -10.15 -1.20
C ALA A 282 14.84 -11.43 -1.39
N ALA A 283 13.76 -11.34 -2.16
CA ALA A 283 12.87 -12.47 -2.44
C ALA A 283 13.60 -13.60 -3.17
N ASP A 284 14.38 -13.27 -4.20
CA ASP A 284 15.15 -14.24 -4.98
C ASP A 284 16.24 -14.91 -4.15
N PHE A 285 16.94 -14.15 -3.30
CA PHE A 285 17.91 -14.70 -2.35
C PHE A 285 17.24 -15.71 -1.41
N LEU A 286 16.18 -15.30 -0.71
CA LEU A 286 15.46 -16.14 0.26
C LEU A 286 14.89 -17.42 -0.35
N ARG A 287 14.50 -17.36 -1.64
CA ARG A 287 13.95 -18.49 -2.40
C ARG A 287 15.00 -19.52 -2.80
N ARG A 288 16.24 -19.10 -3.05
CA ARG A 288 17.33 -19.99 -3.49
C ARG A 288 18.13 -20.57 -2.33
N GLU A 289 18.21 -19.86 -1.22
CA GLU A 289 19.01 -20.28 -0.08
C GLU A 289 18.32 -21.34 0.78
N ASP A 290 18.97 -22.49 0.94
CA ASP A 290 18.44 -23.63 1.71
C ASP A 290 18.20 -23.31 3.19
N ARG A 291 18.94 -22.33 3.74
CA ARG A 291 18.82 -21.90 5.13
C ARG A 291 17.57 -21.09 5.42
N TRP A 292 16.80 -20.70 4.40
CA TRP A 292 15.56 -19.95 4.56
C TRP A 292 14.38 -20.79 4.09
N ALA A 293 13.44 -21.03 5.00
CA ALA A 293 12.23 -21.78 4.70
C ALA A 293 11.06 -20.81 4.58
N LEU A 294 10.39 -20.83 3.42
CA LEU A 294 9.07 -20.22 3.28
C LEU A 294 8.12 -20.94 4.23
N VAL A 295 7.51 -20.21 5.16
CA VAL A 295 6.57 -20.73 6.17
C VAL A 295 5.22 -20.05 6.14
N HIS A 296 4.96 -19.10 5.24
CA HIS A 296 3.62 -18.61 4.98
C HIS A 296 3.57 -17.87 3.64
N ILE A 297 2.41 -17.94 2.98
CA ILE A 297 2.09 -17.24 1.74
C ILE A 297 0.65 -16.73 1.87
N ASP A 298 0.42 -15.48 1.54
CA ASP A 298 -0.91 -14.93 1.29
C ASP A 298 -0.92 -14.08 0.02
N ASP A 299 -2.00 -13.35 -0.24
CA ASP A 299 -2.13 -12.52 -1.44
C ASP A 299 -1.24 -11.26 -1.43
N HIS A 300 -0.62 -10.94 -0.30
CA HIS A 300 0.10 -9.68 -0.05
C HIS A 300 1.54 -9.86 0.40
N SER A 301 1.95 -11.06 0.81
CA SER A 301 3.20 -11.30 1.49
C SER A 301 3.68 -12.75 1.44
N LEU A 302 5.00 -12.88 1.55
CA LEU A 302 5.70 -14.13 1.78
C LEU A 302 6.47 -14.01 3.09
N LEU A 303 6.47 -15.08 3.87
CA LEU A 303 7.16 -15.12 5.15
C LEU A 303 8.17 -16.26 5.17
N TYR A 304 9.43 -15.90 5.31
CA TYR A 304 10.54 -16.83 5.43
C TYR A 304 11.07 -16.82 6.85
N VAL A 305 11.47 -17.98 7.34
CA VAL A 305 12.19 -18.11 8.62
C VAL A 305 13.52 -18.81 8.39
N ARG A 306 14.49 -18.47 9.22
CA ARG A 306 15.83 -19.02 9.14
C ARG A 306 15.93 -20.36 9.85
N GLU A 307 16.50 -21.35 9.19
CA GLU A 307 16.85 -22.64 9.79
C GLU A 307 17.91 -22.48 10.88
N GLY A 308 17.67 -23.15 12.00
CA GLY A 308 18.47 -23.01 13.22
C GLY A 308 18.32 -21.66 13.93
N GLY A 309 17.37 -20.82 13.51
CA GLY A 309 17.03 -19.56 14.18
C GLY A 309 15.93 -19.72 15.23
N ALA A 310 15.45 -18.59 15.77
CA ALA A 310 14.40 -18.57 16.80
C ALA A 310 13.09 -19.27 16.39
N ASN A 311 12.83 -19.36 15.08
CA ASN A 311 11.59 -19.87 14.51
C ASN A 311 11.73 -21.28 13.89
N ASP A 312 12.80 -22.01 14.21
CA ASP A 312 13.12 -23.33 13.64
C ASP A 312 11.99 -24.37 13.88
N LYS A 313 11.20 -24.19 14.95
CA LYS A 313 9.99 -24.97 15.27
C LYS A 313 8.97 -25.04 14.13
N LEU A 314 8.97 -24.05 13.24
CA LEU A 314 8.06 -23.97 12.09
C LEU A 314 8.57 -24.78 10.87
N ILE A 315 9.87 -25.07 10.84
CA ILE A 315 10.53 -25.87 9.81
C ILE A 315 10.55 -27.34 10.24
N HIS A 316 10.97 -27.58 11.49
CA HIS A 316 11.14 -28.89 12.09
C HIS A 316 10.20 -29.02 13.31
N PRO A 317 8.89 -29.26 13.10
CA PRO A 317 7.98 -29.44 14.22
C PRO A 317 8.38 -30.67 15.04
N ALA A 318 8.44 -30.53 16.36
CA ALA A 318 8.71 -31.66 17.25
C ALA A 318 7.71 -32.80 17.00
N PRO A 319 8.13 -34.08 17.06
CA PRO A 319 7.19 -35.19 17.00
C PRO A 319 6.19 -35.05 18.14
N ARG A 320 4.90 -34.86 17.83
CA ARG A 320 3.86 -34.84 18.87
C ARG A 320 3.85 -36.20 19.59
N ASP A 321 3.87 -36.17 20.92
CA ASP A 321 3.87 -37.34 21.78
C ASP A 321 2.86 -38.40 21.34
N ALA A 322 3.32 -39.66 21.30
CA ALA A 322 2.62 -40.85 20.85
C ALA A 322 1.49 -41.32 21.80
N GLY A 323 0.70 -40.40 22.37
CA GLY A 323 -0.26 -40.67 23.44
C GLY A 323 -1.74 -40.41 23.13
N SER A 324 -2.10 -39.82 21.98
CA SER A 324 -3.51 -39.68 21.58
C SER A 324 -3.75 -40.18 20.16
N ALA A 325 -4.42 -41.33 20.08
CA ALA A 325 -4.79 -41.97 18.84
C ALA A 325 -5.95 -41.20 18.16
N GLN A 326 -5.61 -40.24 17.30
CA GLN A 326 -6.21 -39.93 15.98
C GLN A 326 -5.73 -38.53 15.55
N GLY A 327 -4.58 -38.49 14.89
CA GLY A 327 -3.99 -37.26 14.40
C GLY A 327 -2.79 -37.57 13.51
N ILE A 328 -3.09 -38.14 12.33
CA ILE A 328 -2.23 -38.20 11.13
C ILE A 328 -0.75 -38.45 11.43
N ARG A 329 -0.38 -39.73 11.57
CA ARG A 329 0.95 -40.18 11.15
C ARG A 329 1.06 -39.89 9.65
N LEU A 330 1.77 -38.83 9.29
CA LEU A 330 2.37 -38.70 7.97
C LEU A 330 3.39 -39.83 7.84
N GLN A 331 2.95 -40.96 7.30
CA GLN A 331 3.84 -42.01 6.79
C GLN A 331 4.66 -41.42 5.64
N LEU A 332 5.82 -40.88 5.98
CA LEU A 332 6.96 -40.76 5.10
C LEU A 332 8.10 -41.58 5.73
N GLY A 333 7.98 -42.91 5.66
CA GLY A 333 9.14 -43.80 5.66
C GLY A 333 9.75 -43.74 4.25
N GLU A 334 10.98 -43.27 4.10
CA GLU A 334 12.22 -44.04 4.23
C GLU A 334 12.87 -44.19 2.84
N ARG A 335 13.69 -43.20 2.49
CA ARG A 335 15.05 -43.45 2.01
C ARG A 335 15.96 -42.42 2.66
N ALA A 336 17.07 -42.89 3.20
CA ALA A 336 18.19 -42.07 3.64
C ALA A 336 18.50 -41.01 2.57
N GLY A 337 18.39 -39.73 2.93
CA GLY A 337 18.80 -38.60 2.08
C GLY A 337 17.72 -37.69 1.46
N GLY A 338 16.46 -37.72 1.89
CA GLY A 338 15.41 -36.78 1.42
C GLY A 338 15.16 -35.58 2.35
N PRO A 339 14.79 -34.37 1.86
CA PRO A 339 14.87 -33.15 2.67
C PRO A 339 13.83 -33.06 3.77
N LYS A 340 14.25 -32.43 4.87
CA LYS A 340 13.40 -32.00 5.99
C LYS A 340 12.66 -30.73 5.54
N TYR A 341 11.33 -30.76 5.39
CA TYR A 341 10.59 -29.69 4.71
C TYR A 341 9.71 -28.87 5.68
N SER A 342 9.87 -27.53 5.62
CA SER A 342 8.81 -26.58 5.99
C SER A 342 7.54 -26.90 5.19
N PRO A 343 6.33 -26.78 5.78
CA PRO A 343 5.11 -27.20 5.12
C PRO A 343 4.83 -26.38 3.84
N TYR A 344 5.28 -25.11 3.76
CA TYR A 344 5.09 -24.27 2.56
C TYR A 344 6.23 -24.36 1.53
N ARG A 345 7.33 -25.10 1.80
CA ARG A 345 8.51 -25.13 0.92
C ARG A 345 8.23 -25.76 -0.46
N ALA A 346 7.18 -26.56 -0.57
CA ALA A 346 6.76 -27.10 -1.86
C ALA A 346 6.30 -25.98 -2.81
N ILE A 347 5.68 -24.91 -2.29
CA ILE A 347 5.06 -23.86 -3.10
C ILE A 347 6.00 -22.66 -3.25
N ASP A 348 6.44 -22.40 -4.47
CA ASP A 348 7.15 -21.17 -4.83
C ASP A 348 6.27 -20.33 -5.78
N PRO A 349 5.52 -19.33 -5.26
CA PRO A 349 4.63 -18.54 -6.09
C PRO A 349 5.38 -17.53 -6.97
N LEU A 350 6.62 -17.17 -6.62
CA LEU A 350 7.45 -16.27 -7.42
C LEU A 350 8.06 -16.97 -8.65
N GLY A 351 8.28 -18.28 -8.55
CA GLY A 351 8.72 -19.10 -9.67
C GLY A 351 7.60 -19.51 -10.62
N TYR A 352 6.36 -19.09 -10.39
CA TYR A 352 5.19 -19.55 -11.13
C TYR A 352 5.28 -19.26 -12.63
N ARG A 353 4.88 -20.26 -13.42
CA ARG A 353 4.60 -20.15 -14.84
C ARG A 353 3.43 -21.07 -15.19
N GLN A 354 2.64 -20.71 -16.18
CA GLN A 354 1.56 -21.59 -16.67
C GLN A 354 2.15 -22.95 -17.05
N GLY A 355 1.49 -24.05 -16.65
CA GLY A 355 2.01 -25.40 -16.87
C GLY A 355 3.23 -25.75 -16.01
N MET A 356 3.50 -25.02 -14.92
CA MET A 356 4.61 -25.29 -13.98
C MET A 356 4.64 -26.76 -13.49
N PHE A 357 3.48 -27.40 -13.42
CA PHE A 357 3.34 -28.77 -12.94
C PHE A 357 3.30 -29.83 -14.03
N ASP A 358 3.40 -29.43 -15.30
CA ASP A 358 3.42 -30.36 -16.43
C ASP A 358 4.69 -31.22 -16.38
N GLY A 359 4.50 -32.53 -16.57
CA GLY A 359 5.59 -33.50 -16.48
C GLY A 359 6.17 -33.74 -15.07
N ARG A 360 5.67 -33.05 -14.03
CA ARG A 360 6.06 -33.36 -12.64
C ARG A 360 5.59 -34.77 -12.23
N PRO A 361 6.26 -35.45 -11.30
CA PRO A 361 5.74 -36.70 -10.74
C PRO A 361 4.42 -36.50 -9.97
N ASP A 362 3.54 -37.51 -9.96
CA ASP A 362 2.26 -37.47 -9.21
C ASP A 362 2.46 -37.13 -7.73
N ARG A 363 3.54 -37.62 -7.14
CA ARG A 363 3.89 -37.36 -5.74
C ARG A 363 4.14 -35.88 -5.48
N GLU A 364 4.80 -35.18 -6.41
CA GLU A 364 5.05 -33.74 -6.29
C GLU A 364 3.73 -32.99 -6.43
N ARG A 365 2.93 -33.29 -7.46
CA ARG A 365 1.60 -32.67 -7.64
C ARG A 365 0.68 -32.85 -6.42
N ALA A 366 0.65 -34.05 -5.85
CA ALA A 366 -0.14 -34.32 -4.65
C ALA A 366 0.38 -33.54 -3.42
N ALA A 367 1.68 -33.25 -3.35
CA ALA A 367 2.23 -32.37 -2.31
C ALA A 367 1.77 -30.92 -2.51
N PHE A 368 1.80 -30.40 -3.74
CA PHE A 368 1.26 -29.07 -4.08
C PHE A 368 -0.23 -28.95 -3.76
N ASP A 369 -1.06 -29.92 -4.16
CA ASP A 369 -2.51 -29.90 -3.86
C ASP A 369 -2.80 -29.95 -2.35
N ARG A 370 -2.06 -30.75 -1.57
CA ARG A 370 -2.18 -30.75 -0.11
C ARG A 370 -1.84 -29.39 0.48
N GLU A 371 -0.80 -28.75 -0.04
CA GLU A 371 -0.29 -27.51 0.52
C GLU A 371 -1.18 -26.31 0.16
N THR A 372 -1.68 -26.25 -1.08
CA THR A 372 -2.71 -25.29 -1.49
C THR A 372 -4.01 -25.47 -0.72
N LYS A 373 -4.44 -26.71 -0.44
CA LYS A 373 -5.57 -26.99 0.46
C LYS A 373 -5.37 -26.43 1.86
N ARG A 374 -4.15 -26.54 2.40
CA ARG A 374 -3.82 -26.02 3.72
C ARG A 374 -3.87 -24.50 3.74
N LEU A 375 -3.29 -23.84 2.73
CA LEU A 375 -3.40 -22.38 2.52
C LEU A 375 -4.87 -21.93 2.49
N MET A 376 -5.69 -22.59 1.68
CA MET A 376 -7.12 -22.31 1.59
C MET A 376 -7.90 -22.58 2.88
N GLY A 377 -7.40 -23.45 3.76
CA GLY A 377 -7.97 -23.66 5.08
C GLY A 377 -7.79 -22.47 6.02
N HIS A 378 -6.71 -21.70 5.84
CA HIS A 378 -6.46 -20.46 6.57
C HIS A 378 -7.13 -19.25 5.91
N ASP A 379 -7.02 -19.15 4.58
CA ASP A 379 -7.65 -18.10 3.79
C ASP A 379 -8.35 -18.71 2.55
N PRO A 380 -9.66 -19.00 2.64
CA PRO A 380 -10.42 -19.57 1.54
C PRO A 380 -10.50 -18.67 0.30
N GLU A 381 -10.18 -17.37 0.43
CA GLU A 381 -10.22 -16.38 -0.64
C GLU A 381 -8.82 -16.03 -1.18
N SER A 382 -7.77 -16.71 -0.72
CA SER A 382 -6.43 -16.50 -1.24
C SER A 382 -6.36 -16.81 -2.73
N ARG A 383 -6.11 -15.78 -3.53
CA ARG A 383 -5.99 -15.85 -5.00
C ARG A 383 -4.82 -16.72 -5.42
N VAL A 384 -3.67 -16.59 -4.75
CA VAL A 384 -2.49 -17.40 -5.06
C VAL A 384 -2.75 -18.88 -4.75
N ALA A 385 -3.44 -19.20 -3.66
CA ALA A 385 -3.79 -20.58 -3.33
C ALA A 385 -4.79 -21.18 -4.32
N LEU A 386 -5.80 -20.41 -4.75
CA LEU A 386 -6.76 -20.80 -5.79
C LEU A 386 -6.07 -21.09 -7.13
N LEU A 387 -5.18 -20.19 -7.57
CA LEU A 387 -4.42 -20.36 -8.81
C LEU A 387 -3.58 -21.64 -8.80
N LEU A 388 -2.76 -21.80 -7.76
CA LEU A 388 -1.85 -22.94 -7.65
C LEU A 388 -2.59 -24.27 -7.52
N ARG A 389 -3.75 -24.28 -6.84
CA ARG A 389 -4.61 -25.47 -6.76
C ARG A 389 -5.16 -25.83 -8.13
N ALA A 390 -5.67 -24.85 -8.89
CA ALA A 390 -6.19 -25.08 -10.22
C ALA A 390 -5.13 -25.72 -11.12
N GLU A 391 -3.91 -25.19 -11.10
CA GLU A 391 -2.76 -25.73 -11.85
C GLU A 391 -2.37 -27.14 -11.41
N ALA A 392 -2.34 -27.41 -10.10
CA ALA A 392 -2.10 -28.77 -9.60
C ALA A 392 -3.17 -29.77 -10.07
N LEU A 393 -4.44 -29.33 -10.14
CA LEU A 393 -5.55 -30.15 -10.64
C LEU A 393 -5.48 -30.38 -12.15
N ILE A 394 -5.14 -29.35 -12.94
CA ILE A 394 -4.92 -29.44 -14.39
C ILE A 394 -3.83 -30.47 -14.68
N ALA A 395 -2.64 -30.29 -14.09
CA ALA A 395 -1.51 -31.19 -14.27
C ALA A 395 -1.75 -32.59 -13.69
N GLY A 396 -2.64 -32.72 -12.70
CA GLY A 396 -3.08 -33.99 -12.13
C GLY A 396 -4.09 -34.75 -12.99
N GLY A 397 -4.48 -34.22 -14.16
CA GLY A 397 -5.48 -34.85 -15.03
C GLY A 397 -6.92 -34.67 -14.54
N PHE A 398 -7.18 -33.65 -13.71
CA PHE A 398 -8.52 -33.31 -13.21
C PHE A 398 -8.99 -31.92 -13.71
N PRO A 399 -8.98 -31.64 -15.03
CA PRO A 399 -9.28 -30.32 -15.58
C PRO A 399 -10.67 -29.81 -15.20
N VAL A 400 -11.68 -30.69 -15.13
CA VAL A 400 -13.04 -30.31 -14.71
C VAL A 400 -13.07 -29.79 -13.27
N LYS A 401 -12.28 -30.38 -12.37
CA LYS A 401 -12.20 -29.92 -10.96
C LYS A 401 -11.44 -28.59 -10.83
N ALA A 402 -10.61 -28.24 -11.81
CA ALA A 402 -9.87 -26.98 -11.81
C ALA A 402 -10.75 -25.77 -12.17
N ILE A 403 -11.95 -25.98 -12.74
CA ILE A 403 -12.89 -24.91 -13.08
C ILE A 403 -13.35 -24.16 -11.83
N GLU A 404 -13.75 -24.87 -10.76
CA GLU A 404 -14.24 -24.24 -9.51
C GLU A 404 -13.24 -23.24 -8.90
N PRO A 405 -11.96 -23.59 -8.63
CA PRO A 405 -11.02 -22.62 -8.08
C PRO A 405 -10.69 -21.47 -9.04
N LEU A 406 -10.72 -21.68 -10.36
CA LEU A 406 -10.51 -20.62 -11.35
C LEU A 406 -11.69 -19.65 -11.42
N ASP A 407 -12.92 -20.16 -11.39
CA ASP A 407 -14.13 -19.33 -11.38
C ASP A 407 -14.19 -18.51 -10.09
N LYS A 408 -13.83 -19.11 -8.94
CA LYS A 408 -13.70 -18.38 -7.67
C LYS A 408 -12.60 -17.32 -7.72
N LEU A 409 -11.45 -17.63 -8.30
CA LEU A 409 -10.35 -16.68 -8.51
C LEU A 409 -10.83 -15.47 -9.34
N LEU A 410 -11.49 -15.72 -10.47
CA LEU A 410 -12.00 -14.68 -11.36
C LEU A 410 -13.19 -13.90 -10.79
N ALA A 411 -13.94 -14.47 -9.85
CA ALA A 411 -14.95 -13.72 -9.10
C ALA A 411 -14.30 -12.72 -8.11
N LEU A 412 -13.20 -13.11 -7.46
CA LEU A 412 -12.45 -12.27 -6.51
C LEU A 412 -11.51 -11.28 -7.19
N ASP A 413 -11.01 -11.64 -8.36
CA ASP A 413 -10.15 -10.83 -9.21
C ASP A 413 -10.46 -11.08 -10.70
N PRO A 414 -11.45 -10.36 -11.26
CA PRO A 414 -11.88 -10.53 -12.64
C PRO A 414 -10.81 -10.21 -13.69
N GLU A 415 -9.72 -9.55 -13.28
CA GLU A 415 -8.64 -9.14 -14.13
C GLU A 415 -7.40 -10.01 -13.93
N HIS A 416 -7.47 -11.09 -13.15
CA HIS A 416 -6.30 -11.91 -12.85
C HIS A 416 -5.71 -12.56 -14.13
N PRO A 417 -4.45 -12.26 -14.50
CA PRO A 417 -3.90 -12.66 -15.81
C PRO A 417 -3.86 -14.18 -15.98
N TYR A 418 -3.29 -14.88 -15.00
CA TYR A 418 -3.17 -16.34 -15.05
C TYR A 418 -4.51 -17.07 -14.85
N GLY A 419 -5.47 -16.47 -14.14
CA GLY A 419 -6.82 -17.01 -14.00
C GLY A 419 -7.55 -17.00 -15.35
N LEU A 420 -7.46 -15.88 -16.09
CA LEU A 420 -8.05 -15.75 -17.42
C LEU A 420 -7.43 -16.77 -18.39
N LEU A 421 -6.10 -16.87 -18.44
CA LEU A 421 -5.40 -17.78 -19.34
C LEU A 421 -5.67 -19.26 -19.03
N ASN A 422 -5.62 -19.65 -17.76
CA ASN A 422 -5.89 -21.04 -17.37
C ASN A 422 -7.33 -21.43 -17.63
N ARG A 423 -8.28 -20.52 -17.34
CA ARG A 423 -9.69 -20.77 -17.59
C ARG A 423 -10.03 -20.83 -19.08
N ALA A 424 -9.39 -20.00 -19.91
CA ALA A 424 -9.49 -20.05 -21.36
C ALA A 424 -8.92 -21.37 -21.92
N SER A 425 -7.76 -21.80 -21.42
CA SER A 425 -7.16 -23.09 -21.81
C SER A 425 -8.10 -24.27 -21.53
N LEU A 426 -8.75 -24.27 -20.36
CA LEU A 426 -9.76 -25.28 -20.02
C LEU A 426 -11.01 -25.21 -20.92
N ALA A 427 -11.48 -24.01 -21.24
CA ALA A 427 -12.63 -23.81 -22.14
C ALA A 427 -12.34 -24.41 -23.53
N ARG A 428 -11.14 -24.14 -24.07
CA ARG A 428 -10.65 -24.73 -25.32
C ARG A 428 -10.64 -26.26 -25.28
N THR A 429 -10.11 -26.85 -24.22
CA THR A 429 -10.08 -28.32 -24.04
C THR A 429 -11.48 -28.93 -23.90
N ALA A 430 -12.43 -28.17 -23.33
CA ALA A 430 -13.83 -28.57 -23.22
C ALA A 430 -14.66 -28.34 -24.51
N GLY A 431 -14.09 -27.70 -25.53
CA GLY A 431 -14.79 -27.33 -26.77
C GLY A 431 -15.68 -26.08 -26.66
N ASP A 432 -15.57 -25.33 -25.57
CA ASP A 432 -16.29 -24.06 -25.34
C ASP A 432 -15.47 -22.89 -25.91
N TYR A 433 -15.45 -22.80 -27.23
CA TYR A 433 -14.66 -21.80 -27.96
C TYR A 433 -15.17 -20.37 -27.75
N ASP A 434 -16.46 -20.18 -27.50
CA ASP A 434 -17.03 -18.85 -27.24
C ASP A 434 -16.46 -18.27 -25.95
N LEU A 435 -16.43 -19.06 -24.88
CA LEU A 435 -15.84 -18.65 -23.61
C LEU A 435 -14.32 -18.47 -23.70
N GLU A 436 -13.61 -19.33 -24.45
CA GLU A 436 -12.19 -19.14 -24.72
C GLU A 436 -11.91 -17.76 -25.34
N VAL A 437 -12.63 -17.44 -26.42
CA VAL A 437 -12.46 -16.17 -27.16
C VAL A 437 -12.75 -14.97 -26.25
N GLU A 438 -13.81 -15.03 -25.44
CA GLU A 438 -14.15 -13.97 -24.48
C GLU A 438 -13.01 -13.72 -23.49
N LEU A 439 -12.51 -14.77 -22.84
CA LEU A 439 -11.49 -14.67 -21.81
C LEU A 439 -10.13 -14.21 -22.38
N VAL A 440 -9.75 -14.71 -23.57
CA VAL A 440 -8.52 -14.28 -24.27
C VAL A 440 -8.64 -12.83 -24.72
N ALA A 441 -9.79 -12.40 -25.25
CA ALA A 441 -10.01 -11.01 -25.64
C ALA A 441 -9.92 -10.08 -24.42
N ARG A 442 -10.51 -10.48 -23.29
CA ARG A 442 -10.41 -9.76 -22.02
C ARG A 442 -8.95 -9.65 -21.55
N PHE A 443 -8.20 -10.75 -21.55
CA PHE A 443 -6.79 -10.76 -21.20
C PHE A 443 -5.98 -9.80 -22.08
N ARG A 444 -6.13 -9.86 -23.41
CA ARG A 444 -5.41 -8.99 -24.35
C ARG A 444 -5.73 -7.51 -24.15
N LYS A 445 -6.98 -7.18 -23.78
CA LYS A 445 -7.40 -5.82 -23.47
C LYS A 445 -6.72 -5.28 -22.21
N LEU A 446 -6.58 -6.10 -21.18
CA LEU A 446 -6.00 -5.72 -19.88
C LEU A 446 -4.46 -5.73 -19.90
N TYR A 447 -3.87 -6.61 -20.71
CA TYR A 447 -2.42 -6.86 -20.73
C TYR A 447 -1.85 -6.74 -22.16
N PRO A 448 -1.91 -5.56 -22.79
CA PRO A 448 -1.39 -5.36 -24.15
C PRO A 448 0.12 -5.63 -24.19
N GLY A 449 0.57 -6.38 -25.19
CA GLY A 449 1.99 -6.69 -25.40
C GLY A 449 2.56 -7.82 -24.51
N LYS A 450 1.79 -8.35 -23.57
CA LYS A 450 2.13 -9.58 -22.84
C LYS A 450 1.35 -10.74 -23.45
N LEU A 451 1.79 -11.25 -24.59
CA LEU A 451 1.23 -12.49 -25.12
C LEU A 451 1.70 -13.66 -24.24
N PRO A 452 0.85 -14.68 -23.99
CA PRO A 452 1.36 -15.96 -23.52
C PRO A 452 2.27 -16.54 -24.61
N ASP A 453 3.47 -16.96 -24.22
CA ASP A 453 4.37 -17.75 -25.08
C ASP A 453 3.75 -19.13 -25.41
#